data_AF-A0A445E8T9-F1
#
_entry.id   AF-A0A445E8T9-F1
#
_cell.length_a   1.000
_cell.length_b   1.000
_cell.length_c   1.000
_cell.angle_alpha   90.00
_cell.angle_beta   90.00
_cell.angle_gamma   90.00
#
_symmetry.space_group_name_H-M   'P 1'
#
loop_
_entity.id
_entity.type
_entity.pdbx_description
1 polymer ?
#
loop_
_entity_poly.entity_id
_entity_poly.type
_entity_poly.pdbx_seq_one_letter_code
_entity_poly.pdbx_strand_id
1 'polypeptide(L)'
;MVEDYGAAAASFDASSTEEWLLHAQKLVPAAMSKAKEVKVFPVKWKMIISKLEQIPSRLSDLSSHPCFSKNALCKEQLQSVSKSLEEAIELAELCLKEKYEGKLRMQSDLDALAGKLDLNLKDCSLLIKTGVLGEATLPLMVSGSVQDSDVDFASIKELLARLQIGNLEAKQRALEKLYDVMKEDEKNVLAVLGRSNVAALVQLLTATSPRIREKAATVICILVESGSCENWLVSEGVLPPLIRLVESGSAAGKEKATVSLQRLSMSAETTRAIVGHGAVRPLIEVCQTGDSVSRLQPLVL
;
A
#
# COMPACT_ATOMS: atom_id res chain seq x y z
N MET A 1 -38.04 -9.56 -19.98
CA MET A 1 -37.44 -10.16 -18.77
C MET A 1 -35.96 -9.81 -18.71
N VAL A 2 -35.65 -8.52 -18.59
CA VAL A 2 -34.30 -8.02 -18.29
C VAL A 2 -34.52 -7.03 -17.16
N GLU A 3 -34.66 -7.56 -15.96
CA GLU A 3 -34.84 -6.76 -14.76
C GLU A 3 -33.65 -7.01 -13.82
N ASP A 4 -33.03 -5.90 -13.46
CA ASP A 4 -32.62 -5.61 -12.09
C ASP A 4 -31.29 -6.16 -11.55
N TYR A 5 -30.20 -5.99 -12.30
CA TYR A 5 -28.83 -6.08 -11.76
C TYR A 5 -28.13 -4.71 -11.58
N GLY A 6 -28.75 -3.62 -12.05
CA GLY A 6 -28.14 -2.28 -12.06
C GLY A 6 -28.41 -1.42 -10.82
N ALA A 7 -29.51 -1.64 -10.10
CA ALA A 7 -29.92 -0.79 -8.99
C ALA A 7 -29.24 -1.13 -7.66
N ALA A 8 -28.83 -2.39 -7.44
CA ALA A 8 -28.21 -2.84 -6.20
C ALA A 8 -26.76 -2.38 -6.02
N ALA A 9 -26.03 -2.10 -7.11
CA ALA A 9 -24.64 -1.65 -7.06
C ALA A 9 -24.51 -0.17 -6.68
N ALA A 10 -25.55 0.64 -6.92
CA ALA A 10 -25.55 2.08 -6.66
C ALA A 10 -25.96 2.45 -5.22
N SER A 11 -26.60 1.54 -4.47
CA SER A 11 -27.08 1.81 -3.11
C SER A 11 -26.03 1.52 -2.00
N PHE A 12 -25.00 0.72 -2.28
CA PHE A 12 -24.02 0.29 -1.27
C PHE A 12 -22.89 1.31 -0.99
N ASP A 13 -22.73 2.32 -1.85
CA ASP A 13 -21.69 3.33 -1.67
C ASP A 13 -22.07 4.36 -0.57
N ALA A 14 -23.37 4.47 -0.28
CA ALA A 14 -23.91 5.28 0.82
C ALA A 14 -23.88 4.56 2.19
N SER A 15 -23.56 3.26 2.24
CA SER A 15 -23.62 2.48 3.48
C SER A 15 -22.62 2.96 4.52
N SER A 16 -23.08 3.03 5.77
CA SER A 16 -22.26 3.38 6.93
C SER A 16 -21.16 2.34 7.19
N THR A 17 -20.10 2.71 7.90
CA THR A 17 -19.02 1.78 8.28
C THR A 17 -19.56 0.58 9.07
N GLU A 18 -20.61 0.78 9.86
CA GLU A 18 -21.28 -0.26 10.64
C GLU A 18 -22.08 -1.24 9.77
N GLU A 19 -22.72 -0.76 8.71
CA GLU A 19 -23.39 -1.63 7.73
C GLU A 19 -22.37 -2.51 6.99
N TRP A 20 -21.23 -1.96 6.61
CA TRP A 20 -20.14 -2.72 5.99
C TRP A 20 -19.53 -3.75 6.95
N LEU A 21 -19.46 -3.45 8.26
CA LEU A 21 -19.04 -4.42 9.27
C LEU A 21 -20.02 -5.59 9.35
N LEU A 22 -21.32 -5.29 9.43
CA LEU A 22 -22.36 -6.32 9.50
C LEU A 22 -22.38 -7.17 8.22
N HIS A 23 -22.18 -6.55 7.06
CA HIS A 23 -22.06 -7.26 5.78
C HIS A 23 -20.87 -8.21 5.79
N ALA A 24 -19.68 -7.74 6.15
CA ALA A 24 -18.48 -8.56 6.26
C ALA A 24 -18.67 -9.72 7.26
N GLN A 25 -19.26 -9.46 8.43
CA GLN A 25 -19.55 -10.49 9.44
C GLN A 25 -20.53 -11.56 8.94
N LYS A 26 -21.50 -11.20 8.10
CA LYS A 26 -22.43 -12.17 7.47
C LYS A 26 -21.76 -13.01 6.38
N LEU A 27 -20.81 -12.42 5.64
CA LEU A 27 -20.09 -13.12 4.57
C LEU A 27 -19.09 -14.16 5.11
N VAL A 28 -18.48 -13.94 6.28
CA VAL A 28 -17.45 -14.87 6.81
C VAL A 28 -17.99 -16.29 6.99
N PRO A 29 -19.13 -16.55 7.66
CA PRO A 29 -19.68 -17.91 7.78
C PRO A 29 -20.00 -18.54 6.43
N ALA A 30 -20.55 -17.77 5.49
CA ALA A 30 -20.87 -18.26 4.14
C ALA A 30 -19.61 -18.66 3.36
N ALA A 31 -18.56 -17.83 3.41
CA ALA A 31 -17.26 -18.12 2.81
C ALA A 31 -16.60 -19.36 3.44
N MET A 32 -16.64 -19.47 4.78
CA MET A 32 -16.08 -20.63 5.48
C MET A 32 -16.81 -21.94 5.17
N SER A 33 -18.15 -21.93 5.10
CA SER A 33 -18.93 -23.14 4.75
C SER A 33 -18.56 -23.64 3.36
N LYS A 34 -18.66 -22.76 2.36
CA LYS A 34 -18.37 -23.11 0.97
C LYS A 34 -16.92 -23.55 0.79
N ALA A 35 -15.96 -22.86 1.41
CA ALA A 35 -14.55 -23.23 1.35
C ALA A 35 -14.28 -24.63 1.93
N LYS A 36 -14.98 -25.02 3.02
CA LYS A 36 -14.85 -26.34 3.64
C LYS A 36 -15.48 -27.47 2.82
N GLU A 37 -16.46 -27.16 1.97
CA GLU A 37 -17.10 -28.12 1.07
C GLU A 37 -16.23 -28.47 -0.15
N VAL A 38 -15.27 -27.60 -0.52
CA VAL A 38 -14.41 -27.82 -1.68
C VAL A 38 -13.42 -28.97 -1.44
N LYS A 39 -13.45 -29.99 -2.31
CA LYS A 39 -12.52 -31.13 -2.27
C LYS A 39 -11.30 -30.98 -3.18
N VAL A 40 -11.36 -30.06 -4.15
CA VAL A 40 -10.28 -29.80 -5.12
C VAL A 40 -9.31 -28.76 -4.54
N PHE A 41 -8.00 -28.87 -4.81
CA PHE A 41 -6.96 -27.97 -4.27
C PHE A 41 -6.93 -27.88 -2.72
N PRO A 42 -6.91 -29.02 -1.99
CA PRO A 42 -7.09 -29.04 -0.54
C PRO A 42 -6.03 -28.24 0.23
N VAL A 43 -4.79 -28.19 -0.26
CA VAL A 43 -3.70 -27.41 0.37
C VAL A 43 -3.98 -25.91 0.32
N LYS A 44 -4.45 -25.40 -0.83
CA LYS A 44 -4.75 -23.97 -1.02
C LYS A 44 -6.00 -23.56 -0.23
N TRP A 45 -7.05 -24.37 -0.29
CA TRP A 45 -8.25 -24.10 0.51
C TRP A 45 -8.00 -24.19 2.01
N LYS A 46 -7.15 -25.10 2.49
CA LYS A 46 -6.73 -25.12 3.90
C LYS A 46 -6.04 -23.81 4.31
N MET A 47 -5.19 -23.26 3.44
CA MET A 47 -4.53 -21.97 3.65
C MET A 47 -5.52 -20.79 3.66
N ILE A 48 -6.50 -20.81 2.75
CA ILE A 48 -7.57 -19.80 2.68
C ILE A 48 -8.47 -19.87 3.92
N ILE A 49 -8.92 -21.07 4.31
CA ILE A 49 -9.75 -21.31 5.51
C ILE A 49 -9.05 -20.78 6.76
N SER A 50 -7.76 -21.08 6.94
CA SER A 50 -6.99 -20.58 8.09
C SER A 50 -6.91 -19.05 8.14
N LYS A 51 -6.95 -18.36 6.99
CA LYS A 51 -7.03 -16.89 6.93
C LYS A 51 -8.44 -16.40 7.20
N LEU A 52 -9.47 -17.04 6.64
CA LEU A 52 -10.87 -16.71 6.88
C LEU A 52 -11.24 -16.81 8.37
N GLU A 53 -10.70 -17.81 9.08
CA GLU A 53 -10.90 -18.00 10.52
C GLU A 53 -10.33 -16.86 11.37
N GLN A 54 -9.34 -16.11 10.87
CA GLN A 54 -8.75 -14.95 11.56
C GLN A 54 -9.53 -13.65 11.32
N ILE A 55 -10.37 -13.58 10.28
CA ILE A 55 -11.09 -12.34 9.93
C ILE A 55 -12.05 -11.91 11.05
N PRO A 56 -12.88 -12.78 11.67
CA PRO A 56 -13.79 -12.38 12.74
C PRO A 56 -13.11 -11.68 13.90
N SER A 57 -11.99 -12.23 14.40
CA SER A 57 -11.27 -11.61 15.52
C SER A 57 -10.73 -10.23 15.12
N ARG A 58 -10.20 -10.09 13.90
CA ARG A 58 -9.72 -8.79 13.40
C ARG A 58 -10.83 -7.76 13.23
N LEU A 59 -12.01 -8.18 12.76
CA LEU A 59 -13.17 -7.31 12.64
C LEU A 59 -13.68 -6.88 14.02
N SER A 60 -13.69 -7.79 15.00
CA SER A 60 -14.02 -7.46 16.39
C SER A 60 -13.03 -6.45 16.97
N ASP A 61 -11.72 -6.69 16.82
CA ASP A 61 -10.69 -5.77 17.28
C ASP A 61 -10.84 -4.38 16.64
N LEU A 62 -11.11 -4.34 15.32
CA LEU A 62 -11.31 -3.11 14.58
C LEU A 62 -12.58 -2.35 15.02
N SER A 63 -13.68 -3.06 15.25
CA SER A 63 -14.95 -2.48 15.70
C SER A 63 -14.93 -2.00 17.15
N SER A 64 -14.03 -2.54 17.98
CA SER A 64 -13.87 -2.16 19.38
C SER A 64 -13.20 -0.79 19.54
N HIS A 65 -12.62 -0.25 18.47
CA HIS A 65 -11.96 1.05 18.50
C HIS A 65 -12.97 2.22 18.52
N PRO A 66 -12.80 3.23 19.40
CA PRO A 66 -13.70 4.38 19.53
C PRO A 66 -13.94 5.20 18.26
N CYS A 67 -13.02 5.13 17.30
CA CYS A 67 -13.06 5.92 16.07
C CYS A 67 -13.40 5.10 14.81
N PHE A 68 -13.83 3.86 15.01
CA PHE A 68 -14.19 2.93 13.94
C PHE A 68 -15.21 3.51 12.96
N SER A 69 -16.33 4.04 13.45
CA SER A 69 -17.43 4.54 12.62
C SER A 69 -17.13 5.86 11.91
N LYS A 70 -16.11 6.61 12.38
CA LYS A 70 -15.78 7.96 11.88
C LYS A 70 -14.63 7.98 10.88
N ASN A 71 -13.82 6.92 10.80
CA ASN A 71 -12.66 6.89 9.91
C ASN A 71 -13.03 6.28 8.54
N ALA A 72 -12.81 7.05 7.46
CA ALA A 72 -13.02 6.58 6.09
C ALA A 72 -12.15 5.35 5.74
N LEU A 73 -10.97 5.22 6.34
CA LEU A 73 -10.10 4.06 6.15
C LEU A 73 -10.72 2.76 6.69
N CYS A 74 -11.51 2.83 7.78
CA CYS A 74 -12.24 1.65 8.26
C CYS A 74 -13.26 1.19 7.23
N LYS A 75 -14.01 2.13 6.63
CA LYS A 75 -14.98 1.81 5.58
C LYS A 75 -14.30 1.18 4.37
N GLU A 76 -13.22 1.80 3.87
CA GLU A 76 -12.44 1.24 2.74
C GLU A 76 -11.88 -0.16 3.05
N GLN A 77 -11.38 -0.37 4.27
CA GLN A 77 -10.87 -1.67 4.70
C GLN A 77 -11.97 -2.74 4.74
N LEU A 78 -13.15 -2.40 5.27
CA LEU A 78 -14.29 -3.33 5.32
C LEU A 78 -14.82 -3.66 3.92
N GLN A 79 -14.79 -2.70 3.00
CA GLN A 79 -15.12 -2.94 1.58
C GLN A 79 -14.11 -3.91 0.94
N SER A 80 -12.81 -3.72 1.19
CA SER A 80 -11.76 -4.63 0.71
C SER A 80 -11.91 -6.06 1.26
N VAL A 81 -12.21 -6.17 2.56
CA VAL A 81 -12.50 -7.44 3.23
C VAL A 81 -13.73 -8.10 2.60
N SER A 82 -14.84 -7.36 2.45
CA SER A 82 -16.09 -7.88 1.89
C SER A 82 -15.91 -8.40 0.47
N LYS A 83 -15.21 -7.63 -0.38
CA LYS A 83 -14.89 -8.04 -1.76
C LYS A 83 -14.05 -9.33 -1.80
N SER A 84 -13.09 -9.47 -0.90
CA SER A 84 -12.26 -10.67 -0.83
C SER A 84 -13.04 -11.88 -0.31
N LEU A 85 -14.02 -11.68 0.57
CA LEU A 85 -14.93 -12.73 1.04
C LEU A 85 -15.90 -13.18 -0.07
N GLU A 86 -16.43 -12.25 -0.86
CA GLU A 86 -17.28 -12.54 -2.02
C GLU A 86 -16.50 -13.32 -3.08
N GLU A 87 -15.26 -12.92 -3.39
CA GLU A 87 -14.36 -13.64 -4.29
C GLU A 87 -14.05 -15.06 -3.76
N ALA A 88 -13.89 -15.23 -2.45
CA ALA A 88 -13.73 -16.56 -1.84
C ALA A 88 -14.96 -17.45 -2.03
N ILE A 89 -16.16 -16.88 -1.89
CA ILE A 89 -17.43 -17.58 -2.12
C ILE A 89 -17.54 -18.00 -3.59
N GLU A 90 -17.26 -17.08 -4.52
CA GLU A 90 -17.35 -17.34 -5.96
C GLU A 90 -16.36 -18.43 -6.41
N LEU A 91 -15.09 -18.33 -6.00
CA LEU A 91 -14.08 -19.34 -6.32
C LEU A 91 -14.41 -20.70 -5.70
N ALA A 92 -15.00 -20.73 -4.49
CA ALA A 92 -15.45 -21.97 -3.87
C ALA A 92 -16.59 -22.61 -4.69
N GLU A 93 -17.56 -21.82 -5.15
CA GLU A 93 -18.64 -22.32 -6.00
C GLU A 93 -18.14 -22.85 -7.34
N LEU A 94 -17.19 -22.17 -7.97
CA LEU A 94 -16.58 -22.64 -9.22
C LEU A 94 -15.85 -23.97 -9.01
N CYS A 95 -15.17 -24.13 -7.87
CA CYS A 95 -14.53 -25.40 -7.52
C CYS A 95 -15.54 -26.52 -7.24
N LEU A 96 -16.68 -26.22 -6.60
CA LEU A 96 -17.75 -27.19 -6.34
C LEU A 96 -18.47 -27.63 -7.62
N LYS A 97 -18.67 -26.70 -8.55
CA LYS A 97 -19.32 -26.96 -9.84
C LYS A 97 -18.35 -27.54 -10.88
N GLU A 98 -17.05 -27.62 -10.56
CA GLU A 98 -15.95 -27.95 -11.48
C GLU A 98 -15.93 -27.09 -12.77
N LYS A 99 -16.53 -25.89 -12.74
CA LYS A 99 -16.70 -24.99 -13.89
C LYS A 99 -15.57 -23.98 -14.03
N TYR A 100 -14.32 -24.39 -13.84
CA TYR A 100 -13.17 -23.49 -13.94
C TYR A 100 -12.39 -23.67 -15.25
N GLU A 101 -11.99 -22.57 -15.89
CA GLU A 101 -11.36 -22.50 -17.23
C GLU A 101 -9.95 -23.12 -17.33
N GLY A 102 -9.50 -23.83 -16.29
CA GLY A 102 -8.22 -24.53 -16.25
C GLY A 102 -7.65 -24.64 -14.84
N LYS A 103 -6.99 -25.76 -14.53
CA LYS A 103 -6.40 -26.01 -13.20
C LYS A 103 -5.33 -24.99 -12.82
N LEU A 104 -4.48 -24.56 -13.77
CA LEU A 104 -3.43 -23.58 -13.51
C LEU A 104 -3.99 -22.18 -13.23
N ARG A 105 -5.01 -21.76 -14.00
CA ARG A 105 -5.67 -20.47 -13.79
C ARG A 105 -6.35 -20.43 -12.42
N MET A 106 -7.13 -21.46 -12.07
CA MET A 106 -7.74 -21.57 -10.75
C MET A 106 -6.70 -21.59 -9.62
N GLN A 107 -5.55 -22.26 -9.81
CA GLN A 107 -4.47 -22.23 -8.82
C GLN A 107 -3.91 -20.81 -8.61
N SER A 108 -3.76 -20.03 -9.70
CA SER A 108 -3.34 -18.63 -9.63
C SER A 108 -4.38 -17.76 -8.96
N ASP A 109 -5.67 -17.96 -9.26
CA ASP A 109 -6.78 -17.21 -8.65
C ASP A 109 -6.85 -17.49 -7.14
N LEU A 110 -6.65 -18.74 -6.72
CA LEU A 110 -6.58 -19.12 -5.30
C LEU A 110 -5.35 -18.53 -4.58
N ASP A 111 -4.20 -18.43 -5.25
CA ASP A 111 -3.02 -17.76 -4.67
C ASP A 111 -3.25 -16.26 -4.53
N ALA A 112 -3.84 -15.63 -5.54
CA ALA A 112 -4.20 -14.22 -5.52
C ALA A 112 -5.19 -13.93 -4.38
N LEU A 113 -6.23 -14.77 -4.22
CA LEU A 113 -7.17 -14.67 -3.11
C LEU A 113 -6.47 -14.83 -1.76
N ALA A 114 -5.62 -15.83 -1.59
CA ALA A 114 -4.87 -16.04 -0.36
C ALA A 114 -3.99 -14.82 -0.02
N GLY A 115 -3.37 -14.20 -1.03
CA GLY A 115 -2.61 -12.97 -0.89
C GLY A 115 -3.47 -11.76 -0.48
N LYS A 116 -4.66 -11.59 -1.09
CA LYS A 116 -5.61 -10.52 -0.72
C LYS A 116 -6.10 -10.66 0.71
N LEU A 117 -6.44 -11.88 1.15
CA LEU A 117 -6.86 -12.13 2.53
C LEU A 117 -5.72 -11.87 3.53
N ASP A 118 -4.49 -12.24 3.19
CA ASP A 118 -3.31 -11.95 4.01
C ASP A 118 -3.07 -10.44 4.16
N LEU A 119 -3.18 -9.71 3.06
CA LEU A 119 -3.07 -8.25 3.05
C LEU A 119 -4.15 -7.61 3.91
N ASN A 120 -5.41 -8.02 3.75
CA ASN A 120 -6.51 -7.51 4.57
C ASN A 120 -6.31 -7.75 6.07
N LEU A 121 -5.79 -8.92 6.47
CA LEU A 121 -5.50 -9.21 7.88
C LEU A 121 -4.38 -8.30 8.43
N LYS A 122 -3.34 -8.06 7.62
CA LYS A 122 -2.24 -7.15 7.97
C LYS A 122 -2.72 -5.71 8.08
N ASP A 123 -3.52 -5.24 7.12
CA ASP A 123 -4.04 -3.88 7.08
C ASP A 123 -4.98 -3.60 8.27
N CYS A 124 -5.87 -4.55 8.62
CA CYS A 124 -6.66 -4.46 9.85
C CYS A 124 -5.76 -4.35 11.10
N SER A 125 -4.68 -5.14 11.19
CA SER A 125 -3.73 -5.05 12.30
C SER A 125 -2.95 -3.75 12.32
N LEU A 126 -2.61 -3.19 11.16
CA LEU A 126 -1.90 -1.92 11.05
C LEU A 126 -2.79 -0.75 11.47
N LEU A 127 -4.06 -0.71 11.03
CA LEU A 127 -5.02 0.33 11.47
C LEU A 127 -5.15 0.40 13.00
N ILE A 128 -5.17 -0.75 13.66
CA ILE A 128 -5.21 -0.85 15.11
C ILE A 128 -3.88 -0.36 15.73
N LYS A 129 -2.74 -0.81 15.18
CA LYS A 129 -1.41 -0.55 15.75
C LYS A 129 -0.91 0.88 15.53
N THR A 130 -1.27 1.52 14.43
CA THR A 130 -0.78 2.86 14.07
C THR A 130 -1.47 3.98 14.84
N GLY A 131 -2.52 3.70 15.62
CA GLY A 131 -3.27 4.74 16.37
C GLY A 131 -4.03 5.72 15.49
N VAL A 132 -4.01 5.52 14.16
CA VAL A 132 -4.62 6.37 13.13
C VAL A 132 -6.13 6.50 13.33
N LEU A 133 -6.75 5.50 13.95
CA LEU A 133 -8.14 5.56 14.36
C LEU A 133 -8.36 6.70 15.37
N GLY A 134 -7.53 6.82 16.41
CA GLY A 134 -7.68 7.83 17.46
C GLY A 134 -7.42 9.27 16.99
N GLU A 135 -6.41 9.48 16.13
CA GLU A 135 -5.90 10.82 15.81
C GLU A 135 -6.53 11.46 14.56
N ALA A 136 -7.07 10.67 13.61
CA ALA A 136 -7.69 11.20 12.38
C ALA A 136 -9.12 11.76 12.59
N THR A 137 -9.64 11.75 13.83
CA THR A 137 -11.06 12.00 14.14
C THR A 137 -11.34 13.37 14.77
N LEU A 138 -10.52 14.38 14.51
CA LEU A 138 -10.95 15.76 14.73
C LEU A 138 -11.19 16.46 13.38
N PRO A 139 -12.43 16.39 12.85
CA PRO A 139 -12.95 17.51 12.09
C PRO A 139 -12.89 18.74 12.98
N LEU A 140 -12.09 19.73 12.58
CA LEU A 140 -12.28 21.17 12.79
C LEU A 140 -13.43 21.51 13.76
N MET A 141 -13.11 21.71 15.05
CA MET A 141 -13.83 22.54 16.04
C MET A 141 -13.51 22.07 17.48
N VAL A 142 -12.32 22.43 17.99
CA VAL A 142 -12.16 22.70 19.42
C VAL A 142 -11.26 23.93 19.55
N SER A 143 -11.89 25.07 19.86
CA SER A 143 -11.20 26.22 20.43
C SER A 143 -10.59 25.79 21.76
N GLY A 144 -9.28 25.65 21.81
CA GLY A 144 -8.55 25.38 23.04
C GLY A 144 -7.08 25.19 22.73
N SER A 145 -6.35 26.30 22.62
CA SER A 145 -4.87 26.42 22.59
C SER A 145 -4.05 25.12 22.50
N VAL A 146 -4.14 24.42 21.36
CA VAL A 146 -3.19 23.38 20.98
C VAL A 146 -2.14 24.06 20.12
N GLN A 147 -0.87 23.81 20.39
CA GLN A 147 0.24 24.34 19.61
C GLN A 147 0.06 23.91 18.15
N ASP A 148 0.25 24.84 17.21
CA ASP A 148 0.05 24.67 15.76
C ASP A 148 0.68 23.36 15.21
N SER A 149 1.79 22.93 15.83
CA SER A 149 2.55 21.73 15.48
C SER A 149 1.79 20.40 15.65
N ASP A 150 0.90 20.25 16.64
CA ASP A 150 0.26 18.95 16.91
C ASP A 150 -0.79 18.58 15.86
N VAL A 151 -1.42 19.59 15.24
CA VAL A 151 -2.41 19.39 14.17
C VAL A 151 -1.72 18.92 12.88
N ASP A 152 -0.52 19.43 12.60
CA ASP A 152 0.28 19.03 11.44
C ASP A 152 0.81 17.60 11.57
N PHE A 153 1.25 17.19 12.76
CA PHE A 153 1.70 15.82 12.99
C PHE A 153 0.59 14.77 12.79
N ALA A 154 -0.63 15.04 13.23
CA ALA A 154 -1.77 14.15 13.04
C ALA A 154 -2.13 14.02 11.54
N SER A 155 -2.12 15.14 10.81
CA SER A 155 -2.34 15.17 9.36
C SER A 155 -1.29 14.33 8.61
N ILE A 156 -0.01 14.45 8.98
CA ILE A 156 1.09 13.67 8.39
C ILE A 156 0.92 12.18 8.68
N LYS A 157 0.57 11.78 9.91
CA LYS A 157 0.33 10.35 10.26
C LYS A 157 -0.80 9.74 9.45
N GLU A 158 -1.90 10.47 9.26
CA GLU A 158 -3.03 10.04 8.44
C GLU A 158 -2.62 9.85 6.97
N LEU A 159 -1.81 10.76 6.41
CA LEU A 159 -1.27 10.60 5.06
C LEU A 159 -0.39 9.34 4.95
N LEU A 160 0.48 9.10 5.94
CA LEU A 160 1.34 7.93 5.99
C LEU A 160 0.53 6.63 6.14
N ALA A 161 -0.58 6.66 6.87
CA ALA A 161 -1.51 5.53 6.97
C ALA A 161 -2.23 5.25 5.65
N ARG A 162 -2.68 6.30 4.96
CA ARG A 162 -3.26 6.21 3.61
C ARG A 162 -2.29 5.63 2.59
N LEU A 163 -0.99 5.90 2.73
CA LEU A 163 0.04 5.28 1.88
C LEU A 163 0.20 3.77 2.13
N GLN A 164 -0.08 3.30 3.35
CA GLN A 164 -0.03 1.88 3.68
C GLN A 164 -1.31 1.17 3.20
N ILE A 165 -2.48 1.64 3.64
CA ILE A 165 -3.75 0.89 3.61
C ILE A 165 -4.74 1.43 2.57
N GLY A 166 -4.54 2.63 2.04
CA GLY A 166 -5.49 3.25 1.12
C GLY A 166 -5.61 2.54 -0.23
N ASN A 167 -6.73 2.74 -0.92
CA ASN A 167 -6.87 2.35 -2.32
C ASN A 167 -5.88 3.11 -3.23
N LEU A 168 -5.76 2.73 -4.51
CA LEU A 168 -4.79 3.32 -5.43
C LEU A 168 -4.91 4.85 -5.55
N GLU A 169 -6.13 5.39 -5.57
CA GLU A 169 -6.36 6.84 -5.63
C GLU A 169 -6.04 7.53 -4.31
N ALA A 170 -6.42 6.91 -3.19
CA ALA A 170 -6.09 7.41 -1.85
C ALA A 170 -4.57 7.44 -1.64
N LYS A 171 -3.85 6.41 -2.09
CA LYS A 171 -2.38 6.36 -2.11
C LYS A 171 -1.81 7.47 -2.97
N GLN A 172 -2.36 7.71 -4.16
CA GLN A 172 -1.90 8.81 -5.02
C GLN A 172 -2.12 10.18 -4.37
N ARG A 173 -3.32 10.47 -3.88
CA ARG A 173 -3.64 11.75 -3.21
C ARG A 173 -2.80 11.94 -1.95
N ALA A 174 -2.62 10.88 -1.16
CA ALA A 174 -1.79 10.95 0.04
C ALA A 174 -0.32 11.22 -0.30
N LEU A 175 0.19 10.63 -1.38
CA LEU A 175 1.56 10.82 -1.85
C LEU A 175 1.79 12.24 -2.39
N GLU A 176 0.83 12.78 -3.14
CA GLU A 176 0.87 14.17 -3.62
C GLU A 176 0.90 15.15 -2.44
N LYS A 177 0.01 14.95 -1.46
CA LYS A 177 -0.07 15.81 -0.29
C LYS A 177 1.14 15.66 0.63
N LEU A 178 1.67 14.45 0.78
CA LEU A 178 2.91 14.22 1.52
C LEU A 178 4.09 14.93 0.87
N TYR A 179 4.18 14.92 -0.47
CA TYR A 179 5.20 15.66 -1.20
C TYR A 179 5.12 17.17 -0.94
N ASP A 180 3.92 17.75 -0.94
CA ASP A 180 3.74 19.18 -0.66
C ASP A 180 4.17 19.51 0.78
N VAL A 181 3.76 18.70 1.76
CA VAL A 181 4.16 18.89 3.17
C VAL A 181 5.67 18.72 3.36
N MET A 182 6.30 17.75 2.70
CA MET A 182 7.76 17.58 2.77
C MET A 182 8.54 18.76 2.19
N LYS A 183 7.96 19.51 1.25
CA LYS A 183 8.57 20.70 0.69
C LYS A 183 8.50 21.89 1.64
N GLU A 184 7.48 21.95 2.48
CA GLU A 184 7.26 23.03 3.44
C GLU A 184 7.91 22.73 4.79
N ASP A 185 7.71 21.52 5.33
CA ASP A 185 8.26 21.08 6.62
C ASP A 185 8.74 19.62 6.57
N GLU A 186 9.93 19.45 6.01
CA GLU A 186 10.63 18.16 5.95
C GLU A 186 10.89 17.56 7.35
N LYS A 187 11.19 18.39 8.35
CA LYS A 187 11.59 17.94 9.68
C LYS A 187 10.44 17.26 10.41
N ASN A 188 9.23 17.80 10.31
CA ASN A 188 8.06 17.20 10.93
C ASN A 188 7.70 15.86 10.29
N VAL A 189 7.85 15.74 8.97
CA VAL A 189 7.64 14.46 8.28
C VAL A 189 8.65 13.42 8.75
N LEU A 190 9.94 13.77 8.83
CA LEU A 190 11.00 12.87 9.30
C LEU A 190 10.79 12.43 10.76
N ALA A 191 10.27 13.30 11.63
CA ALA A 191 10.00 12.97 13.03
C ALA A 191 8.90 11.89 13.19
N VAL A 192 7.94 11.84 12.26
CA VAL A 192 6.83 10.87 12.26
C VAL A 192 7.12 9.65 11.38
N LEU A 193 8.10 9.75 10.47
CA LEU A 193 8.40 8.69 9.53
C LEU A 193 8.97 7.46 10.23
N GLY A 194 8.20 6.36 10.23
CA GLY A 194 8.66 5.06 10.66
C GLY A 194 9.12 4.16 9.51
N ARG A 195 9.83 3.09 9.86
CA ARG A 195 10.29 2.05 8.92
C ARG A 195 9.14 1.47 8.05
N SER A 196 7.94 1.31 8.60
CA SER A 196 6.76 0.83 7.85
C SER A 196 6.33 1.78 6.74
N ASN A 197 6.49 3.09 6.95
CA ASN A 197 6.16 4.11 5.95
C ASN A 197 7.16 4.06 4.79
N VAL A 198 8.44 3.89 5.12
CA VAL A 198 9.51 3.69 4.13
C VAL A 198 9.22 2.45 3.29
N ALA A 199 8.85 1.33 3.91
CA ALA A 199 8.48 0.11 3.19
C ALA A 199 7.30 0.35 2.21
N ALA A 200 6.27 1.08 2.64
CA ALA A 200 5.14 1.44 1.79
C ALA A 200 5.56 2.31 0.59
N LEU A 201 6.44 3.31 0.80
CA LEU A 201 6.98 4.14 -0.27
C LEU A 201 7.80 3.30 -1.28
N VAL A 202 8.62 2.36 -0.81
CA VAL A 202 9.38 1.44 -1.67
C VAL A 202 8.44 0.56 -2.49
N GLN A 203 7.36 0.05 -1.89
CA GLN A 203 6.34 -0.71 -2.62
C GLN A 203 5.66 0.12 -3.71
N LEU A 204 5.38 1.40 -3.45
CA LEU A 204 4.78 2.31 -4.43
C LEU A 204 5.67 2.56 -5.67
N LEU A 205 7.00 2.39 -5.57
CA LEU A 205 7.89 2.41 -6.74
C LEU A 205 7.59 1.27 -7.74
N THR A 206 6.90 0.22 -7.31
CA THR A 206 6.50 -0.90 -8.18
C THR A 206 5.03 -0.85 -8.58
N ALA A 207 4.31 0.23 -8.23
CA ALA A 207 2.91 0.40 -8.57
C ALA A 207 2.67 0.41 -10.09
N THR A 208 1.52 -0.11 -10.52
CA THR A 208 1.11 -0.17 -11.94
C THR A 208 0.98 1.23 -12.55
N SER A 209 0.59 2.23 -11.75
CA SER A 209 0.44 3.62 -12.20
C SER A 209 1.80 4.33 -12.30
N PRO A 210 2.19 4.86 -13.48
CA PRO A 210 3.46 5.58 -13.64
C PRO A 210 3.48 6.89 -12.83
N ARG A 211 2.33 7.55 -12.63
CA ARG A 211 2.22 8.78 -11.83
C ARG A 211 2.61 8.54 -10.37
N ILE A 212 2.09 7.46 -9.78
CA ILE A 212 2.41 7.08 -8.39
C ILE A 212 3.88 6.71 -8.28
N ARG A 213 4.42 5.97 -9.26
CA ARG A 213 5.82 5.57 -9.30
C ARG A 213 6.77 6.77 -9.31
N GLU A 214 6.51 7.75 -10.17
CA GLU A 214 7.33 8.97 -10.29
C GLU A 214 7.25 9.83 -9.03
N LYS A 215 6.06 10.01 -8.47
CA LYS A 215 5.89 10.75 -7.22
C LYS A 215 6.54 10.04 -6.04
N ALA A 216 6.47 8.72 -5.97
CA ALA A 216 7.13 7.93 -4.93
C ALA A 216 8.65 8.07 -5.04
N ALA A 217 9.20 8.03 -6.26
CA ALA A 217 10.62 8.29 -6.50
C ALA A 217 11.03 9.71 -6.07
N THR A 218 10.16 10.70 -6.27
CA THR A 218 10.42 12.08 -5.85
C THR A 218 10.44 12.23 -4.32
N VAL A 219 9.46 11.64 -3.63
CA VAL A 219 9.42 11.64 -2.15
C VAL A 219 10.62 10.90 -1.57
N ILE A 220 10.99 9.75 -2.15
CA ILE A 220 12.18 9.01 -1.75
C ILE A 220 13.46 9.83 -2.01
N CYS A 221 13.54 10.58 -3.12
CA CYS A 221 14.67 11.47 -3.39
C CYS A 221 14.86 12.50 -2.28
N ILE A 222 13.78 13.15 -1.83
CA ILE A 222 13.83 14.11 -0.71
C ILE A 222 14.26 13.40 0.57
N LEU A 223 13.71 12.22 0.88
CA LEU A 223 14.09 11.44 2.06
C LEU A 223 15.56 11.02 2.06
N VAL A 224 16.12 10.69 0.90
CA VAL A 224 17.54 10.37 0.77
C VAL A 224 18.38 11.64 0.92
N GLU A 225 17.98 12.76 0.31
CA GLU A 225 18.67 14.05 0.45
C GLU A 225 18.72 14.55 1.90
N SER A 226 17.71 14.20 2.71
CA SER A 226 17.64 14.46 4.15
C SER A 226 18.71 13.73 4.99
N GLY A 227 19.29 12.64 4.46
CA GLY A 227 20.25 11.78 5.15
C GLY A 227 19.70 10.98 6.35
N SER A 228 18.41 11.10 6.68
CA SER A 228 17.86 10.52 7.91
C SER A 228 17.32 9.09 7.75
N CYS A 229 17.02 8.67 6.52
CA CYS A 229 16.27 7.43 6.25
C CYS A 229 16.99 6.43 5.33
N GLU A 230 18.25 6.68 4.97
CA GLU A 230 19.02 5.85 4.02
C GLU A 230 19.12 4.38 4.46
N ASN A 231 19.42 4.14 5.73
CA ASN A 231 19.52 2.79 6.29
C ASN A 231 18.21 2.00 6.18
N TRP A 232 17.07 2.65 6.40
CA TRP A 232 15.76 2.02 6.25
C TRP A 232 15.46 1.75 4.78
N LEU A 233 15.74 2.70 3.89
CA LEU A 233 15.51 2.54 2.46
C LEU A 233 16.32 1.38 1.86
N VAL A 234 17.60 1.26 2.24
CA VAL A 234 18.45 0.15 1.80
C VAL A 234 17.94 -1.18 2.37
N SER A 235 17.58 -1.21 3.66
CA SER A 235 17.05 -2.43 4.30
C SER A 235 15.70 -2.88 3.73
N GLU A 236 14.86 -1.97 3.27
CA GLU A 236 13.57 -2.29 2.62
C GLU A 236 13.71 -2.58 1.11
N GLY A 237 14.94 -2.56 0.58
CA GLY A 237 15.21 -2.95 -0.80
C GLY A 237 14.82 -1.89 -1.83
N VAL A 238 15.12 -0.61 -1.57
CA VAL A 238 14.84 0.49 -2.52
C VAL A 238 15.63 0.39 -3.83
N LEU A 239 16.78 -0.31 -3.84
CA LEU A 239 17.73 -0.28 -4.97
C LEU A 239 17.15 -0.89 -6.27
N PRO A 240 16.59 -2.12 -6.28
CA PRO A 240 16.07 -2.69 -7.52
C PRO A 240 14.91 -1.88 -8.14
N PRO A 241 13.92 -1.37 -7.38
CA PRO A 241 12.89 -0.49 -7.92
C PRO A 241 13.45 0.81 -8.53
N LEU A 242 14.44 1.45 -7.90
CA LEU A 242 15.08 2.66 -8.44
C LEU A 242 15.84 2.38 -9.73
N ILE A 243 16.62 1.29 -9.81
CA ILE A 243 17.37 0.91 -11.02
C ILE A 243 16.42 0.67 -12.19
N ARG A 244 15.30 -0.04 -11.96
CA ARG A 244 14.26 -0.22 -12.98
C ARG A 244 13.64 1.11 -13.43
N LEU A 245 13.49 2.06 -12.51
CA LEU A 245 13.00 3.41 -12.81
C LEU A 245 14.00 4.19 -13.69
N VAL A 246 15.31 3.99 -13.50
CA VAL A 246 16.35 4.56 -14.38
C VAL A 246 16.28 3.95 -15.78
N GLU A 247 16.03 2.65 -15.90
CA GLU A 247 15.88 1.95 -17.18
C GLU A 247 14.61 2.38 -17.93
N SER A 248 13.45 2.25 -17.29
CA SER A 248 12.14 2.32 -17.94
C SER A 248 11.24 3.46 -17.48
N GLY A 249 11.75 4.40 -16.66
CA GLY A 249 10.98 5.52 -16.14
C GLY A 249 10.83 6.69 -17.13
N SER A 250 9.97 7.64 -16.77
CA SER A 250 9.88 8.97 -17.42
C SER A 250 11.18 9.75 -17.23
N ALA A 251 11.43 10.80 -18.01
CA ALA A 251 12.63 11.63 -17.85
C ALA A 251 12.80 12.15 -16.40
N ALA A 252 11.71 12.64 -15.80
CA ALA A 252 11.70 13.07 -14.39
C ALA A 252 11.93 11.90 -13.42
N GLY A 253 11.31 10.74 -13.66
CA GLY A 253 11.53 9.54 -12.86
C GLY A 253 12.97 9.03 -12.91
N LYS A 254 13.60 9.06 -14.10
CA LYS A 254 15.00 8.69 -14.30
C LYS A 254 15.94 9.64 -13.57
N GLU A 255 15.69 10.95 -13.66
CA GLU A 255 16.47 11.96 -12.95
C GLU A 255 16.41 11.74 -11.43
N LYS A 256 15.20 11.67 -10.85
CA LYS A 256 15.02 11.47 -9.40
C LYS A 256 15.59 10.14 -8.90
N ALA A 257 15.44 9.07 -9.68
CA ALA A 257 16.02 7.78 -9.34
C ALA A 257 17.56 7.81 -9.41
N THR A 258 18.14 8.50 -10.39
CA THR A 258 19.60 8.65 -10.52
C THR A 258 20.17 9.46 -9.36
N VAL A 259 19.55 10.59 -8.99
CA VAL A 259 19.95 11.41 -7.84
C VAL A 259 19.88 10.60 -6.54
N SER A 260 18.79 9.86 -6.34
CA SER A 260 18.62 8.98 -5.18
C SER A 260 19.72 7.91 -5.10
N LEU A 261 20.02 7.24 -6.23
CA LEU A 261 21.09 6.23 -6.30
C LEU A 261 22.47 6.84 -6.05
N GLN A 262 22.74 8.05 -6.57
CA GLN A 262 24.00 8.76 -6.35
C GLN A 262 24.23 9.04 -4.85
N ARG A 263 23.19 9.55 -4.17
CA ARG A 263 23.27 9.80 -2.72
C ARG A 263 23.45 8.52 -1.91
N LEU A 264 22.66 7.48 -2.23
CA LEU A 264 22.79 6.17 -1.59
C LEU A 264 24.16 5.51 -1.83
N SER A 265 24.83 5.82 -2.95
CA SER A 265 26.19 5.32 -3.28
C SER A 265 27.32 5.97 -2.46
N MET A 266 27.02 6.88 -1.54
CA MET A 266 28.03 7.41 -0.62
C MET A 266 28.54 6.35 0.37
N SER A 267 27.79 5.27 0.61
CA SER A 267 28.25 4.11 1.38
C SER A 267 28.82 3.01 0.46
N ALA A 268 30.04 2.54 0.77
CA ALA A 268 30.72 1.49 0.01
C ALA A 268 29.93 0.17 -0.06
N GLU A 269 29.12 -0.13 0.97
CA GLU A 269 28.25 -1.30 0.99
C GLU A 269 27.09 -1.16 0.00
N THR A 270 26.45 0.00 -0.01
CA THR A 270 25.36 0.32 -0.94
C THR A 270 25.86 0.38 -2.37
N THR A 271 27.04 0.92 -2.63
CA THR A 271 27.67 0.92 -3.96
C THR A 271 27.88 -0.49 -4.48
N ARG A 272 28.35 -1.41 -3.63
CA ARG A 272 28.49 -2.82 -4.01
C ARG A 272 27.14 -3.46 -4.34
N ALA A 273 26.10 -3.13 -3.58
CA ALA A 273 24.74 -3.61 -3.86
C ALA A 273 24.18 -3.03 -5.16
N ILE A 274 24.38 -1.74 -5.44
CA ILE A 274 23.98 -1.07 -6.68
C ILE A 274 24.63 -1.75 -7.89
N VAL A 275 25.94 -2.02 -7.83
CA VAL A 275 26.67 -2.75 -8.88
C VAL A 275 26.17 -4.19 -9.01
N GLY A 276 25.96 -4.89 -7.88
CA GLY A 276 25.44 -6.26 -7.86
C GLY A 276 24.03 -6.39 -8.45
N HIS A 277 23.21 -5.34 -8.36
CA HIS A 277 21.88 -5.28 -8.97
C HIS A 277 21.89 -4.85 -10.45
N GLY A 278 23.06 -4.68 -11.07
CA GLY A 278 23.18 -4.40 -12.49
C GLY A 278 22.98 -2.94 -12.89
N ALA A 279 23.04 -1.99 -11.95
CA ALA A 279 22.81 -0.57 -12.21
C ALA A 279 23.86 0.09 -13.14
N VAL A 280 24.98 -0.58 -13.42
CA VAL A 280 26.08 -0.03 -14.23
C VAL A 280 25.63 0.35 -15.64
N ARG A 281 24.90 -0.53 -16.33
CA ARG A 281 24.42 -0.26 -17.70
C ARG A 281 23.41 0.89 -17.75
N PRO A 282 22.34 0.89 -16.93
CA PRO A 282 21.36 1.99 -16.92
C PRO A 282 21.96 3.35 -16.58
N LEU A 283 22.91 3.40 -15.65
CA LEU A 283 23.57 4.64 -15.27
C LEU A 283 24.45 5.19 -16.42
N ILE A 284 25.16 4.33 -17.15
CA ILE A 284 25.94 4.73 -18.33
C ILE A 284 25.04 5.27 -19.44
N GLU A 285 23.91 4.63 -19.70
CA GLU A 285 22.95 5.08 -20.71
C GLU A 285 22.35 6.45 -20.37
N VAL A 286 22.04 6.71 -19.09
CA VAL A 286 21.59 8.03 -18.64
C VAL A 286 22.67 9.09 -18.81
N CYS A 287 23.94 8.77 -18.54
CA CYS A 287 25.06 9.67 -18.82
C CYS A 287 25.25 9.98 -20.31
N GLN A 288 24.88 9.06 -21.21
CA GLN A 288 24.99 9.24 -22.66
C GLN A 288 23.81 9.99 -23.28
N THR A 289 22.63 9.94 -22.64
CA THR A 289 21.38 10.52 -23.16
C THR A 289 21.05 11.88 -22.55
N GLY A 290 21.76 12.29 -21.49
CA GLY A 290 21.51 13.55 -20.78
C GLY A 290 22.12 14.77 -21.46
N ASP A 291 21.31 15.52 -22.21
CA ASP A 291 21.65 16.88 -22.62
C ASP A 291 21.71 17.83 -21.40
N SER A 292 22.92 18.27 -21.09
CA SER A 292 23.26 19.60 -20.55
C SER A 292 22.88 20.07 -19.13
N VAL A 293 22.17 19.32 -18.26
CA VAL A 293 21.88 19.84 -16.88
C VAL A 293 22.38 18.95 -15.72
N SER A 294 22.59 17.66 -15.92
CA SER A 294 23.21 16.78 -14.93
C SER A 294 24.70 16.59 -15.24
N ARG A 295 25.52 17.61 -14.95
CA ARG A 295 26.97 17.39 -14.76
C ARG A 295 27.15 16.54 -13.51
N LEU A 296 26.96 15.24 -13.68
CA LEU A 296 27.35 14.20 -12.74
C LEU A 296 28.86 14.36 -12.53
N GLN A 297 29.27 14.70 -11.30
CA GLN A 297 30.60 14.31 -10.86
C GLN A 297 30.69 12.79 -11.06
N PRO A 298 31.77 12.29 -11.69
CA PRO A 298 31.91 10.87 -11.93
C PRO A 298 31.77 10.15 -10.59
N LEU A 299 30.83 9.19 -10.54
CA LEU A 299 30.86 8.13 -9.54
C LEU A 299 32.31 7.66 -9.49
N VAL A 300 32.97 7.91 -8.36
CA VAL A 300 34.30 7.38 -8.09
C VAL A 300 34.10 5.88 -7.90
N LEU A 301 34.18 5.19 -9.04
CA LEU A 301 34.26 3.75 -9.17
C LEU A 301 35.64 3.28 -8.70
#